data_AF-A0A0E2NFM8-F1
#
_entry.id   AF-A0A0E2NFM8-F1
#
_cell.length_a   1.000
_cell.length_b   1.000
_cell.length_c   1.000
_cell.angle_alpha   90.00
_cell.angle_beta   90.00
_cell.angle_gamma   90.00
#
_symmetry.space_group_name_H-M   'P 1'
#
loop_
_entity.id
_entity.type
_entity.pdbx_description
1 polymer ?
#
loop_
_entity_poly.entity_id
_entity_poly.type
_entity_poly.pdbx_seq_one_letter_code
_entity_poly.pdbx_strand_id
1 'polypeptide(L)'
;MEVAPLGLIGVVAALVPSGAPLGFVAILGVLALIGILIRNSVILIVQIEDLVAEGQDRWEAVIEATEHRMRPIALTAAAASLALIPIAREVFWGPMAYAMMGGIIAGTAITLLFLPALYVTWFRIKEPKQGDEPSVPENRELAQDPA
;
A
#
# COMPACT_ATOMS: atom_id res chain seq x y z
N MET A 1 9.28 9.53 0.63
CA MET A 1 9.57 10.41 -0.53
C MET A 1 10.21 9.66 -1.71
N GLU A 2 10.58 8.37 -1.57
CA GLU A 2 11.24 7.57 -2.63
C GLU A 2 10.29 7.03 -3.72
N VAL A 3 8.98 6.96 -3.45
CA VAL A 3 8.00 6.34 -4.36
C VAL A 3 7.74 7.21 -5.61
N ALA A 4 7.98 8.52 -5.54
CA ALA A 4 7.71 9.45 -6.64
C ALA A 4 8.54 9.18 -7.92
N PRO A 5 9.88 9.07 -7.86
CA PRO A 5 10.67 8.72 -9.04
C PRO A 5 10.38 7.29 -9.55
N LEU A 6 10.06 6.34 -8.67
CA LEU A 6 9.69 4.98 -9.08
C LEU A 6 8.33 4.93 -9.79
N GLY A 7 7.35 5.73 -9.36
CA GLY A 7 6.06 5.86 -10.05
C GLY A 7 6.20 6.42 -11.46
N LEU A 8 7.16 7.33 -11.68
CA LEU A 8 7.48 7.88 -13.00
C LEU A 8 8.02 6.81 -13.96
N ILE A 9 8.81 5.86 -13.47
CA ILE A 9 9.30 4.72 -14.27
C ILE A 9 8.11 3.89 -14.78
N GLY A 10 7.11 3.67 -13.93
CA GLY A 10 5.87 2.96 -14.29
C GLY A 10 5.06 3.65 -15.38
N VAL A 11 4.97 4.98 -15.31
CA VAL A 11 4.34 5.81 -16.36
C VAL A 11 5.04 5.65 -17.70
N VAL A 12 6.38 5.77 -17.71
CA VAL A 12 7.19 5.63 -18.93
C VAL A 12 7.09 4.21 -19.49
N ALA A 13 7.16 3.19 -18.64
CA ALA A 13 7.04 1.78 -19.03
C ALA A 13 5.70 1.44 -19.70
N ALA A 14 4.63 2.19 -19.41
CA ALA A 14 3.32 2.00 -20.05
C ALA A 14 3.11 2.87 -21.30
N LEU A 15 3.74 4.05 -21.36
CA LEU A 15 3.68 4.93 -22.53
C LEU A 15 4.46 4.37 -23.73
N VAL A 16 5.63 3.77 -23.49
CA VAL A 16 6.48 3.20 -24.55
C VAL A 16 5.76 2.12 -25.38
N PRO A 17 5.13 1.09 -24.79
CA PRO A 17 4.41 0.07 -25.57
C PRO A 17 3.06 0.56 -26.12
N SER A 18 2.42 1.56 -25.50
CA SER A 18 1.15 2.11 -26.02
C SER A 18 1.34 3.05 -27.22
N GLY A 19 2.59 3.46 -27.52
CA GLY A 19 2.90 4.34 -28.65
C GLY A 19 2.29 5.74 -28.53
N ALA A 20 1.76 6.09 -27.35
CA ALA A 20 1.09 7.36 -27.14
C ALA A 20 2.12 8.48 -26.84
N PRO A 21 2.00 9.65 -27.48
CA PRO A 21 2.92 10.75 -27.26
C PRO A 21 2.74 11.32 -25.85
N LEU A 22 3.85 11.74 -25.22
CA LEU A 22 3.82 12.50 -23.97
C LEU A 22 3.39 13.94 -24.27
N GLY A 23 2.08 14.13 -24.46
CA GLY A 23 1.46 15.43 -24.70
C GLY A 23 1.12 16.17 -23.41
N PHE A 24 0.66 17.41 -23.55
CA PHE A 24 0.24 18.26 -22.42
C PHE A 24 -0.76 17.56 -21.50
N VAL A 25 -1.77 16.91 -22.06
CA VAL A 25 -2.82 16.20 -21.31
C VAL A 25 -2.23 15.01 -20.53
N ALA A 26 -1.23 14.30 -21.09
CA ALA A 26 -0.54 13.23 -20.39
C ALA A 26 0.23 13.75 -19.17
N ILE A 27 0.88 14.90 -19.27
CA ILE A 27 1.57 15.56 -18.15
C ILE A 27 0.59 15.89 -17.03
N LEU A 28 -0.60 16.42 -17.35
CA LEU A 28 -1.65 16.67 -16.35
C LEU A 28 -2.07 15.39 -15.63
N GLY A 29 -2.20 14.28 -16.36
CA GLY A 29 -2.47 12.97 -15.77
C GLY A 29 -1.37 12.49 -14.82
N VAL A 30 -0.10 12.69 -15.19
CA VAL A 30 1.04 12.35 -14.33
C VAL A 30 1.06 13.20 -13.06
N LEU A 31 0.73 14.49 -13.15
CA LEU A 31 0.62 15.35 -11.97
C LEU A 31 -0.51 14.89 -11.03
N ALA A 32 -1.66 14.53 -11.59
CA ALA A 32 -2.76 13.96 -10.81
C ALA A 32 -2.35 12.65 -10.11
N LEU A 33 -1.63 11.77 -10.83
CA LEU A 33 -1.10 10.53 -10.28
C LEU A 33 -0.14 10.78 -9.10
N ILE A 34 0.76 11.75 -9.22
CA ILE A 34 1.68 12.13 -8.13
C ILE A 34 0.87 12.50 -6.88
N GLY A 35 -0.22 13.25 -7.02
CA GLY A 35 -1.12 13.58 -5.90
C GLY A 35 -1.73 12.36 -5.23
N ILE A 36 -2.12 11.33 -6.00
CA ILE A 36 -2.63 10.06 -5.47
C ILE A 36 -1.54 9.33 -4.68
N LEU A 37 -0.31 9.26 -5.22
CA LEU A 37 0.82 8.62 -4.56
C LEU A 37 1.19 9.31 -3.25
N ILE A 38 1.23 10.65 -3.24
CA ILE A 38 1.49 11.44 -2.04
C ILE A 38 0.41 11.17 -1.00
N ARG A 39 -0.87 11.21 -1.39
CA ARG A 39 -1.98 10.90 -0.49
C ARG A 39 -1.81 9.52 0.13
N ASN A 40 -1.57 8.48 -0.66
CA ASN A 40 -1.39 7.12 -0.14
C ASN A 40 -0.22 7.02 0.85
N SER A 41 0.88 7.73 0.59
CA SER A 41 2.05 7.78 1.48
C SER A 41 1.77 8.51 2.79
N VAL A 42 1.10 9.67 2.73
CA VAL A 42 0.78 10.49 3.91
C VAL A 42 -0.15 9.74 4.84
N ILE A 43 -1.20 9.10 4.32
CA ILE A 43 -2.13 8.41 5.21
C ILE A 43 -1.47 7.17 5.85
N LEU A 44 -0.51 6.51 5.19
CA LEU A 44 0.29 5.45 5.81
C LEU A 44 1.10 6.01 7.00
N ILE A 45 1.82 7.11 6.80
CA ILE A 45 2.67 7.73 7.84
C ILE A 45 1.83 8.16 9.04
N VAL A 46 0.71 8.86 8.79
CA VAL A 46 -0.19 9.30 9.88
C VAL A 46 -0.69 8.10 10.68
N GLN A 47 -1.05 7.00 10.02
CA GLN A 47 -1.53 5.81 10.73
C GLN A 47 -0.43 5.14 11.56
N ILE A 48 0.82 5.17 11.11
CA ILE A 48 1.97 4.70 11.90
C ILE A 48 2.17 5.60 13.12
N GLU A 49 2.11 6.92 12.94
CA GLU A 49 2.24 7.88 14.05
C GLU A 49 1.13 7.72 15.09
N ASP A 50 -0.11 7.48 14.65
CA ASP A 50 -1.27 7.22 15.52
C ASP A 50 -1.06 5.93 16.35
N LEU A 51 -0.68 4.82 15.72
CA LEU A 51 -0.43 3.54 16.40
C LEU A 51 0.74 3.64 17.41
N VAL A 52 1.79 4.40 17.06
CA VAL A 52 2.91 4.65 17.98
C VAL A 52 2.48 5.54 19.14
N ALA A 53 1.59 6.52 18.92
CA ALA A 53 1.04 7.36 19.98
C ALA A 53 0.13 6.56 20.93
N GLU A 54 -0.51 5.50 20.44
CA GLU A 54 -1.29 4.53 21.24
C GLU A 54 -0.41 3.57 22.07
N GLY A 55 0.92 3.65 21.92
CA GLY A 55 1.89 2.90 22.72
C GLY A 55 2.33 1.58 22.11
N GLN A 56 1.97 1.28 20.87
CA GLN A 56 2.52 0.12 20.16
C GLN A 56 4.01 0.30 19.85
N ASP A 57 4.73 -0.81 19.81
CA ASP A 57 6.09 -0.81 19.30
C ASP A 57 6.09 -0.35 17.84
N ARG A 58 7.02 0.54 17.49
CA ARG A 58 7.13 1.11 16.13
C ARG A 58 7.21 0.05 15.05
N TRP A 59 7.75 -1.12 15.39
CA TRP A 59 7.80 -2.24 14.49
C TRP A 59 6.41 -2.79 14.17
N GLU A 60 5.63 -3.08 15.20
CA GLU A 60 4.28 -3.65 15.08
C GLU A 60 3.30 -2.66 14.45
N ALA A 61 3.40 -1.38 14.81
CA ALA A 61 2.64 -0.28 14.21
C ALA A 61 2.84 -0.17 12.69
N VAL A 62 4.07 -0.38 12.19
CA VAL A 62 4.35 -0.36 10.74
C VAL A 62 3.74 -1.56 10.03
N ILE A 63 3.74 -2.75 10.66
CA ILE A 63 3.10 -3.95 10.09
C ILE A 63 1.61 -3.74 10.00
N GLU A 64 0.98 -3.37 11.11
CA GLU A 64 -0.47 -3.26 11.20
C GLU A 64 -0.98 -2.17 10.25
N ALA A 65 -0.33 -1.00 10.23
CA ALA A 65 -0.63 0.04 9.25
C ALA A 65 -0.49 -0.48 7.82
N THR A 66 0.60 -1.20 7.51
CA THR A 66 0.85 -1.76 6.18
C THR A 66 -0.25 -2.73 5.74
N GLU A 67 -0.61 -3.71 6.57
CA GLU A 67 -1.61 -4.73 6.24
C GLU A 67 -3.00 -4.13 6.04
N HIS A 68 -3.37 -3.18 6.92
CA HIS A 68 -4.65 -2.48 6.82
C HIS A 68 -4.77 -1.58 5.59
N ARG A 69 -3.65 -1.10 5.03
CA ARG A 69 -3.62 -0.20 3.87
C ARG A 69 -3.61 -0.90 2.52
N MET A 70 -3.12 -2.14 2.47
CA MET A 70 -2.99 -2.89 1.21
C MET A 70 -4.33 -3.01 0.47
N ARG A 71 -5.43 -3.31 1.18
CA ARG A 71 -6.77 -3.46 0.60
C ARG A 71 -7.35 -2.12 0.10
N PRO A 72 -7.37 -1.04 0.90
CA PRO A 72 -7.78 0.28 0.41
C PRO A 72 -7.00 0.78 -0.81
N ILE A 73 -5.66 0.62 -0.81
CA ILE A 73 -4.81 1.10 -1.92
C ILE A 73 -5.13 0.30 -3.20
N ALA A 74 -5.28 -1.01 -3.11
CA ALA A 74 -5.66 -1.84 -4.25
C ALA A 74 -7.05 -1.46 -4.81
N LEU A 75 -8.04 -1.22 -3.93
CA LEU A 75 -9.39 -0.82 -4.34
C LEU A 75 -9.41 0.52 -5.07
N THR A 76 -8.68 1.52 -4.55
CA THR A 76 -8.60 2.84 -5.19
C THR A 76 -7.89 2.77 -6.53
N ALA A 77 -6.82 1.99 -6.64
CA ALA A 77 -6.09 1.76 -7.90
C ALA A 77 -6.96 1.05 -8.95
N ALA A 78 -7.71 0.03 -8.54
CA ALA A 78 -8.64 -0.69 -9.40
C ALA A 78 -9.75 0.24 -9.89
N ALA A 79 -10.39 1.00 -8.99
CA ALA A 79 -11.44 1.95 -9.34
C ALA A 79 -10.95 3.01 -10.34
N ALA A 80 -9.79 3.60 -10.10
CA ALA A 80 -9.20 4.59 -10.99
C ALA A 80 -8.84 4.00 -12.36
N SER A 81 -8.26 2.80 -12.39
CA SER A 81 -7.91 2.12 -13.65
C SER A 81 -9.17 1.78 -14.46
N LEU A 82 -10.22 1.28 -13.82
CA LEU A 82 -11.49 0.95 -14.48
C LEU A 82 -12.18 2.21 -15.04
N ALA A 83 -12.13 3.33 -14.33
CA ALA A 83 -12.68 4.60 -14.78
C ALA A 83 -11.98 5.15 -16.05
N LEU A 84 -10.70 4.81 -16.24
CA LEU A 84 -9.91 5.27 -17.39
C LEU A 84 -10.12 4.43 -18.66
N ILE A 85 -10.69 3.21 -18.55
CA ILE A 85 -10.96 2.34 -19.70
C ILE A 85 -11.81 3.01 -20.80
N PRO A 86 -12.96 3.65 -20.50
CA PRO A 86 -13.74 4.33 -21.54
C PRO A 86 -13.00 5.57 -22.07
N ILE A 87 -12.31 6.32 -21.21
CA ILE A 87 -11.59 7.55 -21.57
C ILE A 87 -10.41 7.25 -22.51
N ALA A 88 -9.78 6.09 -22.36
CA ALA A 88 -8.66 5.65 -23.21
C ALA A 88 -9.03 5.49 -24.69
N ARG A 89 -10.32 5.40 -25.02
CA ARG A 89 -10.82 5.31 -26.40
C ARG A 89 -10.92 6.67 -27.09
N GLU A 90 -10.85 7.76 -26.34
CA GLU A 90 -10.90 9.12 -26.88
C GLU A 90 -9.54 9.53 -27.46
N VAL A 91 -9.54 10.17 -28.63
CA VAL A 91 -8.30 10.59 -29.30
C VAL A 91 -7.54 11.65 -28.50
N PHE A 92 -8.26 12.58 -27.88
CA PHE A 92 -7.66 13.67 -27.12
C PHE A 92 -7.16 13.25 -25.73
N TRP A 93 -7.94 12.40 -25.04
CA TRP A 93 -7.66 11.98 -23.66
C TRP A 93 -6.92 10.64 -23.57
N GLY A 94 -6.84 9.88 -24.67
CA GLY A 94 -6.20 8.58 -24.75
C GLY A 94 -4.78 8.56 -24.16
N PRO A 95 -3.86 9.44 -24.60
CA PRO A 95 -2.49 9.46 -24.07
C PRO A 95 -2.42 9.67 -22.56
N MET A 96 -3.31 10.48 -22.00
CA MET A 96 -3.42 10.67 -20.55
C MET A 96 -3.93 9.42 -19.85
N ALA A 97 -4.98 8.79 -20.39
CA ALA A 97 -5.55 7.59 -19.79
C ALA A 97 -4.54 6.43 -19.78
N TYR A 98 -3.78 6.22 -20.86
CA TYR A 98 -2.72 5.22 -20.90
C TYR A 98 -1.58 5.52 -19.91
N ALA A 99 -1.13 6.78 -19.85
CA ALA A 99 -0.11 7.20 -18.89
C ALA A 99 -0.56 6.99 -17.43
N MET A 100 -1.80 7.34 -17.12
CA MET A 100 -2.37 7.18 -15.79
C MET A 100 -2.61 5.71 -15.43
N MET A 101 -3.23 4.91 -16.32
CA MET A 101 -3.44 3.48 -16.06
C MET A 101 -2.10 2.78 -15.80
N GLY A 102 -1.10 3.05 -16.62
CA GLY A 102 0.25 2.54 -16.45
C GLY A 102 0.88 2.92 -15.14
N GLY A 103 0.86 4.21 -14.83
CA GLY A 103 1.44 4.73 -13.60
C GLY A 103 0.71 4.30 -12.33
N ILE A 104 -0.61 4.12 -12.38
CA ILE A 104 -1.39 3.56 -11.27
C ILE A 104 -1.02 2.09 -11.07
N ILE A 105 -1.07 1.27 -12.12
CA ILE A 105 -0.80 -0.16 -12.01
C ILE A 105 0.63 -0.40 -11.53
N ALA A 106 1.62 0.24 -12.15
CA ALA A 106 3.02 0.10 -11.79
C ALA A 106 3.32 0.74 -10.42
N GLY A 107 2.77 1.91 -10.14
CA GLY A 107 2.95 2.59 -8.85
C GLY A 107 2.35 1.82 -7.69
N THR A 108 1.16 1.24 -7.88
CA THR A 108 0.51 0.35 -6.92
C THR A 108 1.28 -0.95 -6.77
N ALA A 109 1.70 -1.59 -7.86
CA ALA A 109 2.52 -2.81 -7.78
C ALA A 109 3.83 -2.57 -7.03
N ILE A 110 4.53 -1.47 -7.32
CA ILE A 110 5.75 -1.07 -6.60
C ILE A 110 5.43 -0.81 -5.13
N THR A 111 4.38 -0.05 -4.81
CA THR A 111 4.01 0.25 -3.42
C THR A 111 3.68 -1.03 -2.65
N LEU A 112 2.92 -1.94 -3.25
CA LEU A 112 2.53 -3.22 -2.64
C LEU A 112 3.65 -4.26 -2.62
N LEU A 113 4.68 -4.16 -3.47
CA LEU A 113 5.85 -5.05 -3.47
C LEU A 113 6.97 -4.53 -2.58
N PHE A 114 7.19 -3.23 -2.56
CA PHE A 114 8.23 -2.59 -1.77
C PHE A 114 7.93 -2.67 -0.28
N LEU A 115 6.66 -2.56 0.12
CA LEU A 115 6.24 -2.70 1.52
C LEU A 115 6.56 -4.09 2.12
N PRO A 116 6.15 -5.23 1.52
CA PRO A 116 6.51 -6.55 2.02
C PRO A 116 7.99 -6.87 1.83
N ALA A 117 8.65 -6.37 0.79
CA ALA A 117 10.09 -6.55 0.62
C ALA A 117 10.89 -5.81 1.70
N LEU A 118 10.50 -4.58 2.05
CA LEU A 118 11.07 -3.82 3.15
C LEU A 118 10.85 -4.55 4.48
N TYR A 119 9.64 -5.08 4.69
CA TYR A 119 9.30 -5.90 5.85
C TYR A 119 10.20 -7.15 5.97
N VAL A 120 10.30 -7.96 4.91
CA VAL A 120 11.09 -9.20 4.92
C VAL A 120 12.59 -8.92 5.09
N THR A 121 13.10 -7.86 4.44
CA THR A 121 14.52 -7.50 4.48
C THR A 121 14.92 -6.94 5.84
N TRP A 122 14.03 -6.17 6.49
CA TRP A 122 14.31 -5.56 7.79
C TRP A 122 14.04 -6.52 8.96
N PHE A 123 13.02 -7.36 8.86
CA PHE A 123 12.67 -8.27 9.95
C PHE A 123 13.28 -9.64 9.91
N ARG A 124 13.97 -9.98 8.80
CA ARG A 124 14.88 -11.12 8.70
C ARG A 124 14.44 -12.30 9.59
N ILE A 125 13.23 -12.78 9.33
CA ILE A 125 12.50 -13.88 10.01
C ILE A 125 13.14 -14.30 11.34
N LYS A 126 12.62 -13.78 12.44
CA LYS A 126 12.49 -14.58 13.67
C LYS A 126 11.02 -14.60 14.05
N GLU A 127 10.41 -15.77 13.83
CA GLU A 127 9.15 -16.15 14.46
C GLU A 127 9.22 -15.79 15.95
N PRO A 128 8.21 -15.10 16.52
CA PRO A 128 8.01 -15.14 17.95
C PRO A 128 7.80 -16.61 18.28
N LYS A 129 8.74 -17.20 19.03
CA LYS A 129 8.55 -18.51 19.62
C LYS A 129 7.23 -18.48 20.39
N GLN A 130 6.28 -19.26 19.90
CA GLN A 130 5.16 -19.81 20.63
C GLN A 130 5.63 -20.18 22.05
N GLY A 131 5.18 -19.45 23.07
CA GLY A 131 5.69 -19.67 24.43
C GLY A 131 5.20 -18.79 25.58
N ASP A 132 4.41 -17.73 25.37
CA ASP A 132 3.69 -17.10 26.49
C ASP A 132 2.21 -17.49 26.40
N GLU A 133 1.93 -18.75 26.73
CA GLU A 133 0.63 -19.10 27.27
C GLU A 133 0.41 -18.23 28.51
N PRO A 134 -0.68 -17.46 28.62
CA PRO A 134 -1.06 -16.90 29.91
C PRO A 134 -1.30 -18.09 30.82
N SER A 135 -0.42 -18.30 31.80
CA SER A 135 -0.64 -19.22 32.90
C SER A 135 -1.88 -18.74 33.66
N VAL A 136 -3.05 -19.19 33.22
CA VAL A 136 -4.31 -19.07 33.94
C VAL A 136 -4.08 -19.76 35.28
N PRO A 137 -4.17 -19.04 36.42
CA PRO A 137 -4.08 -19.68 37.72
C PRO A 137 -5.21 -20.70 37.82
N GLU A 138 -4.79 -21.96 37.92
CA GLU A 138 -5.60 -23.13 38.18
C GLU A 138 -6.64 -22.82 39.27
N ASN A 139 -7.91 -22.97 38.89
CA ASN A 139 -9.06 -22.77 39.76
C ASN A 139 -8.86 -23.47 41.11
N ARG A 140 -8.75 -22.66 42.17
CA ARG A 140 -9.15 -23.10 43.51
C ARG A 140 -10.66 -23.20 43.52
N GLU A 141 -11.20 -24.35 43.12
CA GLU A 141 -12.50 -24.80 43.61
C GLU A 141 -12.66 -26.30 43.31
N LEU A 142 -13.15 -27.03 44.33
CA LEU A 142 -13.64 -28.41 44.31
C LEU A 142 -12.65 -29.55 44.64
N ALA A 143 -12.11 -29.50 45.86
CA ALA A 143 -12.16 -30.69 46.73
C ALA A 143 -12.94 -30.30 47.99
N GLN A 144 -14.27 -30.34 47.86
CA GLN A 144 -15.18 -30.51 48.99
C GLN A 144 -14.82 -31.82 49.72
N ASP A 145 -14.67 -31.74 51.05
CA ASP A 145 -15.28 -32.56 52.15
C ASP A 145 -15.58 -34.07 51.86
N PRO A 146 -15.44 -35.09 52.77
CA PRO A 146 -15.53 -35.04 54.25
C PRO A 146 -14.63 -36.03 55.05
N ALA A 147 -14.54 -35.87 56.38
CA ALA A 147 -14.45 -36.93 57.41
C ALA A 147 -14.26 -36.34 58.82
#